data_AF-A0A1J4UPC6-F1
#
_entry.id   AF-A0A1J4UPC6-F1
#
_cell.length_a   1.000
_cell.length_b   1.000
_cell.length_c   1.000
_cell.angle_alpha   90.00
_cell.angle_beta   90.00
_cell.angle_gamma   90.00
#
_symmetry.space_group_name_H-M   'P 1'
#
loop_
_entity.id
_entity.type
_entity.pdbx_description
1 polymer ?
#
loop_
_entity_poly.entity_id
_entity_poly.type
_entity_poly.pdbx_seq_one_letter_code
_entity_poly.pdbx_strand_id
1 'polypeptide(L)'
;MQGSGGGVEVRITRVKLENFRSYKEADFSLPDGVILFEGDIGSGKSSILYAIEFALFGLGELKASHLLRHGADKASAEVFLEVNGSRVRVKRFIEKKNSRATQLPGVVEVDGVEATYSPAEMKPAILRILGFNEPGDPKSTSVIYRYAVFTPQEEMKAVLNEKPDNRLQTLRKVFGVEEYKNARDNAKTYSSHLKKRCEYLRGSTRDLESEEKRVQELLKEAGEKERALESAQQKGDALKKALAEALKKEEELGEKKSLVATLKAEITSLEGLAKRMEASIERSKKELEENQEKAIQETKEPEKPKRFARQVEEELREVRAKADDAREKEAVARAEVERVRKLVEQGRCPTCGQEIGREIHEHAEQGKRSADELSKHSLELNARVNALETGLEEARRLEQARKEFGRARRS
;
A
#
# COMPACT_ATOMS: atom_id res chain seq x y z
N MET A 1 8.49 -28.58 -69.86
CA MET A 1 7.57 -29.72 -69.65
C MET A 1 6.64 -29.79 -70.84
N GLN A 2 6.96 -30.64 -71.82
CA GLN A 2 6.04 -30.97 -72.90
C GLN A 2 4.85 -31.69 -72.25
N GLY A 3 3.70 -31.04 -72.21
CA GLY A 3 2.47 -31.70 -71.79
C GLY A 3 2.18 -32.81 -72.81
N SER A 4 2.29 -34.05 -72.37
CA SER A 4 1.72 -35.20 -73.07
C SER A 4 0.21 -35.02 -73.11
N GLY A 5 -0.27 -34.24 -74.08
CA GLY A 5 -1.68 -34.17 -74.46
C GLY A 5 -2.07 -35.48 -75.15
N GLY A 6 -2.11 -36.56 -74.38
CA GLY A 6 -2.71 -37.82 -74.81
C GLY A 6 -4.21 -37.62 -74.84
N GLY A 7 -4.73 -37.15 -75.98
CA GLY A 7 -6.16 -37.20 -76.23
C GLY A 7 -6.61 -38.64 -76.21
N VAL A 8 -7.76 -38.92 -75.59
CA VAL A 8 -8.36 -40.26 -75.64
C VAL A 8 -8.89 -40.47 -77.07
N GLU A 9 -8.32 -41.42 -77.79
CA GLU A 9 -8.84 -41.82 -79.10
C GLU A 9 -10.07 -42.70 -78.90
N VAL A 10 -11.21 -42.30 -79.46
CA VAL A 10 -12.48 -43.02 -79.35
C VAL A 10 -13.05 -43.27 -80.74
N ARG A 11 -13.34 -44.53 -81.05
CA ARG A 11 -13.98 -44.95 -82.30
C ARG A 11 -15.21 -45.81 -82.01
N ILE A 12 -16.32 -45.53 -82.68
CA ILE A 12 -17.52 -46.39 -82.63
C ILE A 12 -17.46 -47.35 -83.81
N THR A 13 -17.46 -48.65 -83.55
CA THR A 13 -17.28 -49.68 -84.58
C THR A 13 -18.57 -50.39 -84.96
N ARG A 14 -19.52 -50.52 -84.02
CA ARG A 14 -20.79 -51.22 -84.26
C ARG A 14 -21.89 -50.75 -83.32
N VAL A 15 -23.14 -50.75 -83.80
CA VAL A 15 -24.33 -50.41 -83.02
C VAL A 15 -25.41 -51.46 -83.26
N LYS A 16 -25.91 -52.08 -82.18
CA LYS A 16 -27.04 -53.01 -82.23
C LYS A 16 -28.23 -52.44 -81.46
N LEU A 17 -29.41 -52.55 -82.05
CA LEU A 17 -30.66 -52.04 -81.50
C LEU A 17 -31.71 -53.13 -81.48
N GLU A 18 -32.50 -53.15 -80.40
CA GLU A 18 -33.67 -54.00 -80.29
C GLU A 18 -34.84 -53.16 -79.75
N ASN A 19 -35.95 -53.16 -80.48
CA ASN A 19 -37.18 -52.40 -80.16
C ASN A 19 -36.92 -50.93 -79.78
N PHE A 20 -35.98 -50.29 -80.46
CA PHE A 20 -35.56 -48.92 -80.20
C PHE A 20 -36.14 -47.96 -81.25
N ARG A 21 -37.09 -47.11 -80.84
CA ARG A 21 -37.84 -46.19 -81.72
C ARG A 21 -38.35 -46.88 -82.99
N SER A 22 -37.85 -46.49 -84.17
CA SER A 22 -38.27 -47.04 -85.47
C SER A 22 -37.74 -48.46 -85.74
N TYR A 23 -36.73 -48.92 -84.99
CA TYR A 23 -36.06 -50.20 -85.22
C TYR A 23 -36.65 -51.31 -84.36
N LYS A 24 -36.98 -52.46 -84.98
CA LYS A 24 -37.37 -53.69 -84.26
C LYS A 24 -36.11 -54.45 -83.87
N GLU A 25 -35.24 -54.62 -84.84
CA GLU A 25 -33.89 -55.14 -84.70
C GLU A 25 -33.03 -54.43 -85.74
N ALA A 26 -31.82 -54.04 -85.38
CA ALA A 26 -30.86 -53.48 -86.30
C ALA A 26 -29.44 -53.74 -85.81
N ASP A 27 -28.53 -53.93 -86.76
CA ASP A 27 -27.12 -54.22 -86.50
C ASP A 27 -26.26 -53.50 -87.55
N PHE A 28 -25.65 -52.39 -87.14
CA PHE A 28 -24.88 -51.52 -88.01
C PHE A 28 -23.39 -51.68 -87.72
N SER A 29 -22.59 -52.00 -88.73
CA SER A 29 -21.13 -51.84 -88.67
C SER A 29 -20.77 -50.47 -89.20
N LEU A 30 -19.99 -49.70 -88.43
CA LEU A 30 -19.56 -48.36 -88.79
C LEU A 30 -18.12 -48.44 -89.31
N PRO A 31 -17.89 -48.23 -90.62
CA PRO A 31 -16.54 -48.23 -91.19
C PRO A 31 -15.77 -46.96 -90.81
N ASP A 32 -14.46 -46.98 -91.04
CA ASP A 32 -13.63 -45.79 -90.91
C ASP A 32 -13.98 -44.74 -91.98
N GLY A 33 -13.81 -43.46 -91.62
CA GLY A 33 -14.02 -42.33 -92.52
C GLY A 33 -15.37 -41.64 -92.34
N VAL A 34 -15.88 -41.02 -93.41
CA VAL A 34 -17.11 -40.24 -93.38
C VAL A 34 -18.31 -41.12 -93.69
N ILE A 35 -19.25 -41.21 -92.76
CA ILE A 35 -20.48 -42.00 -92.90
C ILE A 35 -21.66 -41.05 -93.13
N LEU A 36 -22.42 -41.26 -94.21
CA LEU A 36 -23.66 -40.56 -94.50
C LEU A 36 -24.86 -41.46 -94.19
N PHE A 37 -25.73 -41.02 -93.29
CA PHE A 37 -27.05 -41.64 -93.10
C PHE A 37 -28.09 -40.95 -93.98
N GLU A 38 -28.52 -41.62 -95.05
CA GLU A 38 -29.51 -41.10 -95.99
C GLU A 38 -30.89 -41.77 -95.81
N GLY A 39 -31.97 -41.03 -96.10
CA GLY A 39 -33.34 -41.55 -96.14
C GLY A 39 -34.38 -40.47 -95.86
N ASP A 40 -35.65 -40.85 -95.82
CA ASP A 40 -36.76 -39.90 -95.59
C ASP A 40 -36.90 -39.42 -94.15
N ILE A 41 -37.58 -38.29 -93.94
CA ILE A 41 -37.92 -37.81 -92.60
C ILE A 41 -38.73 -38.91 -91.88
N GLY A 42 -38.32 -39.24 -90.65
CA GLY A 42 -38.95 -40.31 -89.87
C GLY A 42 -38.40 -41.72 -90.11
N SER A 43 -37.47 -41.91 -91.06
CA SER A 43 -36.87 -43.22 -91.36
C SER A 43 -36.02 -43.82 -90.22
N GLY A 44 -35.74 -43.03 -89.16
CA GLY A 44 -34.99 -43.49 -88.00
C GLY A 44 -33.49 -43.17 -87.99
N LYS A 45 -33.00 -42.32 -88.91
CA LYS A 45 -31.59 -41.86 -88.94
C LYS A 45 -31.12 -41.32 -87.58
N SER A 46 -31.83 -40.32 -87.05
CA SER A 46 -31.49 -39.73 -85.74
C SER A 46 -31.60 -40.74 -84.61
N SER A 47 -32.47 -41.76 -84.74
CA SER A 47 -32.64 -42.80 -83.71
C SER A 47 -31.35 -43.61 -83.49
N ILE A 48 -30.49 -43.75 -84.51
CA ILE A 48 -29.17 -44.37 -84.37
C ILE A 48 -28.29 -43.53 -83.43
N LEU A 49 -28.22 -42.22 -83.65
CA LEU A 49 -27.42 -41.30 -82.84
C LEU A 49 -27.93 -41.21 -81.40
N TYR A 50 -29.25 -41.17 -81.21
CA TYR A 50 -29.86 -41.23 -79.88
C TYR A 50 -29.62 -42.56 -79.17
N ALA A 51 -29.52 -43.67 -79.90
CA ALA A 51 -29.21 -44.95 -79.30
C ALA A 51 -27.75 -45.02 -78.81
N ILE A 52 -26.83 -44.42 -79.56
CA ILE A 52 -25.44 -44.27 -79.12
C ILE A 52 -25.37 -43.41 -77.86
N GLU A 53 -25.99 -42.21 -77.88
CA GLU A 53 -26.06 -41.33 -76.70
C GLU A 53 -26.67 -42.06 -75.49
N PHE A 54 -27.76 -42.79 -75.72
CA PHE A 54 -28.41 -43.57 -74.67
C PHE A 54 -27.50 -44.65 -74.11
N ALA A 55 -26.87 -45.47 -74.94
CA ALA A 55 -25.98 -46.54 -74.47
C ALA A 55 -24.83 -45.97 -73.60
N LEU A 56 -24.22 -44.87 -74.03
CA LEU A 56 -23.10 -44.24 -73.32
C LEU A 56 -23.55 -43.50 -72.05
N PHE A 57 -24.51 -42.58 -72.15
CA PHE A 57 -24.79 -41.63 -71.07
C PHE A 57 -26.14 -41.85 -70.37
N GLY A 58 -27.02 -42.67 -70.96
CA GLY A 58 -28.34 -42.96 -70.43
C GLY A 58 -29.40 -42.00 -70.93
N LEU A 59 -30.46 -41.84 -70.15
CA LEU A 59 -31.66 -41.10 -70.56
C LEU A 59 -31.44 -39.59 -70.63
N GLY A 60 -30.57 -39.04 -69.78
CA GLY A 60 -30.44 -37.59 -69.62
C GLY A 60 -31.81 -36.95 -69.35
N GLU A 61 -32.20 -35.98 -70.18
CA GLU A 61 -33.49 -35.30 -70.12
C GLU A 61 -34.63 -36.04 -70.85
N LEU A 62 -34.31 -37.09 -71.63
CA LEU A 62 -35.30 -37.83 -72.40
C LEU A 62 -36.07 -38.83 -71.50
N LYS A 63 -37.38 -38.94 -71.72
CA LYS A 63 -38.19 -40.00 -71.09
C LYS A 63 -37.87 -41.34 -71.74
N ALA A 64 -37.70 -42.39 -70.93
CA ALA A 64 -37.46 -43.77 -71.42
C ALA A 64 -38.51 -44.24 -72.45
N SER A 65 -39.76 -43.82 -72.28
CA SER A 65 -40.85 -44.13 -73.21
C SER A 65 -40.66 -43.55 -74.62
N HIS A 66 -39.84 -42.51 -74.79
CA HIS A 66 -39.53 -41.92 -76.11
C HIS A 66 -38.45 -42.70 -76.88
N LEU A 67 -37.74 -43.61 -76.21
CA LEU A 67 -36.73 -44.46 -76.82
C LEU A 67 -37.28 -45.85 -77.15
N LEU A 68 -38.30 -46.29 -76.42
CA LEU A 68 -39.00 -47.56 -76.64
C LEU A 68 -39.86 -47.50 -77.91
N ARG A 69 -39.78 -48.54 -78.75
CA ARG A 69 -40.64 -48.69 -79.93
C ARG A 69 -42.11 -48.83 -79.52
N HIS A 70 -43.01 -48.25 -80.31
CA HIS A 70 -44.45 -48.39 -80.09
C HIS A 70 -44.88 -49.87 -80.10
N GLY A 71 -45.60 -50.28 -79.07
CA GLY A 71 -46.08 -51.65 -78.89
C GLY A 71 -45.06 -52.64 -78.28
N ALA A 72 -43.84 -52.21 -77.99
CA ALA A 72 -42.84 -53.03 -77.30
C ALA A 72 -42.80 -52.73 -75.80
N ASP A 73 -42.49 -53.75 -74.99
CA ASP A 73 -42.32 -53.63 -73.53
C ASP A 73 -40.85 -53.63 -73.10
N LYS A 74 -39.93 -53.99 -73.99
CA LYS A 74 -38.48 -54.00 -73.74
C LYS A 74 -37.75 -53.39 -74.93
N ALA A 75 -36.65 -52.69 -74.66
CA ALA A 75 -35.71 -52.23 -75.68
C ALA A 75 -34.27 -52.35 -75.19
N SER A 76 -33.33 -52.49 -76.12
CA SER A 76 -31.91 -52.42 -75.83
C SER A 76 -31.14 -51.62 -76.89
N ALA A 77 -30.07 -50.98 -76.45
CA ALA A 77 -29.07 -50.37 -77.30
C ALA A 77 -27.69 -50.86 -76.85
N GLU A 78 -26.92 -51.36 -77.80
CA GLU A 78 -25.59 -51.92 -77.58
C GLU A 78 -24.61 -51.26 -78.55
N VAL A 79 -23.53 -50.72 -78.01
CA VAL A 79 -22.51 -49.99 -78.76
C VAL A 79 -21.16 -50.63 -78.51
N PHE A 80 -20.44 -50.86 -79.59
CA PHE A 80 -19.07 -51.34 -79.59
C PHE A 80 -18.14 -50.17 -79.94
N LEU A 81 -17.12 -50.00 -79.13
CA LEU A 81 -16.18 -48.91 -79.19
C LEU A 81 -14.75 -49.46 -79.14
N GLU A 82 -13.83 -48.66 -79.65
CA GLU A 82 -12.42 -48.78 -79.36
C GLU A 82 -11.96 -47.50 -78.68
N VAL A 83 -11.35 -47.62 -77.51
CA VAL A 83 -10.91 -46.49 -76.68
C VAL A 83 -9.45 -46.69 -76.33
N ASN A 84 -8.56 -45.86 -76.89
CA ASN A 84 -7.10 -46.01 -76.76
C ASN A 84 -6.59 -47.44 -77.06
N GLY A 85 -7.18 -48.11 -78.06
CA GLY A 85 -6.85 -49.49 -78.44
C GLY A 85 -7.56 -50.59 -77.64
N SER A 86 -8.23 -50.25 -76.52
CA SER A 86 -9.06 -51.22 -75.77
C SER A 86 -10.43 -51.38 -76.41
N ARG A 87 -10.92 -52.63 -76.49
CA ARG A 87 -12.26 -52.94 -77.00
C ARG A 87 -13.27 -52.79 -75.89
N VAL A 88 -14.24 -51.91 -76.09
CA VAL A 88 -15.28 -51.63 -75.11
C VAL A 88 -16.65 -51.94 -75.70
N ARG A 89 -17.49 -52.64 -74.96
CA ARG A 89 -18.89 -52.89 -75.30
C ARG A 89 -19.78 -52.34 -74.20
N VAL A 90 -20.78 -51.56 -74.58
CA VAL A 90 -21.72 -50.94 -73.65
C VAL A 90 -23.13 -51.32 -74.07
N LYS A 91 -23.91 -51.90 -73.16
CA LYS A 91 -25.30 -52.29 -73.40
C LYS A 91 -26.23 -51.75 -72.33
N ARG A 92 -27.30 -51.07 -72.78
CA ARG A 92 -28.36 -50.57 -71.91
C ARG A 92 -29.71 -51.15 -72.28
N PHE A 93 -30.56 -51.26 -71.27
CA PHE A 93 -31.89 -51.83 -71.38
C PHE A 93 -32.95 -50.88 -70.84
N ILE A 94 -34.10 -50.88 -71.49
CA ILE A 94 -35.33 -50.21 -71.05
C ILE A 94 -36.41 -51.29 -70.91
N GLU A 95 -37.17 -51.24 -69.83
CA GLU A 95 -38.34 -52.09 -69.63
C GLU A 95 -39.53 -51.22 -69.24
N LYS A 96 -40.70 -51.53 -69.82
CA LYS A 96 -41.99 -50.94 -69.50
C LYS A 96 -42.81 -51.94 -68.71
N LYS A 97 -43.13 -51.60 -67.46
CA LYS A 97 -44.02 -52.35 -66.58
C LYS A 97 -45.14 -51.43 -66.09
N ASN A 98 -46.39 -51.89 -66.11
CA ASN A 98 -47.56 -51.13 -65.65
C ASN A 98 -47.58 -49.70 -66.23
N SER A 99 -47.37 -49.57 -67.54
CA SER A 99 -47.32 -48.29 -68.27
C SER A 99 -46.18 -47.33 -67.91
N ARG A 100 -45.25 -47.70 -67.02
CA ARG A 100 -44.05 -46.91 -66.69
C ARG A 100 -42.80 -47.55 -67.32
N ALA A 101 -42.11 -46.80 -68.17
CA ALA A 101 -40.82 -47.20 -68.74
C ALA A 101 -39.66 -46.76 -67.84
N THR A 102 -38.74 -47.67 -67.55
CA THR A 102 -37.58 -47.47 -66.68
C THR A 102 -36.33 -48.09 -67.28
N GLN A 103 -35.16 -47.52 -66.96
CA GLN A 103 -33.88 -48.11 -67.31
C GLN A 103 -33.54 -49.25 -66.33
N LEU A 104 -33.06 -50.38 -66.84
CA LEU A 104 -32.56 -51.50 -66.05
C LEU A 104 -31.03 -51.43 -65.89
N PRO A 105 -30.42 -52.23 -65.00
CA PRO A 105 -28.97 -52.43 -64.98
C PRO A 105 -28.42 -52.75 -66.36
N GLY A 106 -27.29 -52.13 -66.69
CA GLY A 106 -26.62 -52.29 -67.98
C GLY A 106 -25.30 -53.04 -67.85
N VAL A 107 -24.71 -53.34 -68.98
CA VAL A 107 -23.47 -54.11 -69.08
C VAL A 107 -22.39 -53.25 -69.72
N VAL A 108 -21.20 -53.27 -69.12
CA VAL A 108 -19.99 -52.72 -69.72
C VAL A 108 -18.95 -53.82 -69.73
N GLU A 109 -18.37 -54.07 -70.90
CA GLU A 109 -17.26 -55.01 -71.08
C GLU A 109 -16.06 -54.26 -71.62
N VAL A 110 -14.89 -54.50 -71.02
CA VAL A 110 -13.61 -53.93 -71.45
C VAL A 110 -12.62 -55.07 -71.64
N ASP A 111 -12.11 -55.23 -72.86
CA ASP A 111 -11.13 -56.27 -73.23
C ASP A 111 -11.53 -57.69 -72.76
N GLY A 112 -12.82 -58.02 -72.87
CA GLY A 112 -13.38 -59.33 -72.49
C GLY A 112 -13.82 -59.45 -71.03
N VAL A 113 -13.56 -58.45 -70.18
CA VAL A 113 -14.01 -58.44 -68.78
C VAL A 113 -15.36 -57.73 -68.68
N GLU A 114 -16.41 -58.50 -68.43
CA GLU A 114 -17.78 -57.99 -68.32
C GLU A 114 -18.13 -57.62 -66.86
N ALA A 115 -18.76 -56.46 -66.68
CA ALA A 115 -19.37 -56.04 -65.42
C ALA A 115 -20.77 -55.47 -65.62
N THR A 116 -21.65 -55.76 -64.67
CA THR A 116 -23.01 -55.20 -64.62
C THR A 116 -23.03 -53.99 -63.68
N TYR A 117 -23.66 -52.91 -64.11
CA TYR A 117 -23.77 -51.66 -63.35
C TYR A 117 -25.23 -51.24 -63.21
N SER A 118 -25.58 -50.64 -62.07
CA SER A 118 -26.87 -49.97 -61.94
C SER A 118 -26.96 -48.77 -62.90
N PRO A 119 -28.16 -48.28 -63.26
CA PRO A 119 -28.31 -47.06 -64.06
C PRO A 119 -27.53 -45.86 -63.50
N ALA A 120 -27.33 -45.82 -62.18
CA ALA A 120 -26.62 -44.74 -61.50
C ALA A 120 -25.10 -44.80 -61.67
N GLU A 121 -24.54 -46.02 -61.74
CA GLU A 121 -23.09 -46.24 -61.80
C GLU A 121 -22.57 -46.31 -63.24
N MET A 122 -23.44 -46.65 -64.19
CA MET A 122 -23.10 -46.79 -65.62
C MET A 122 -22.45 -45.52 -66.18
N LYS A 123 -23.06 -44.35 -65.98
CA LYS A 123 -22.53 -43.09 -66.53
C LYS A 123 -21.15 -42.76 -65.93
N PRO A 124 -20.94 -42.77 -64.60
CA PRO A 124 -19.60 -42.60 -64.02
C PRO A 124 -18.55 -43.61 -64.50
N ALA A 125 -18.93 -44.87 -64.75
CA ALA A 125 -18.01 -45.87 -65.31
C ALA A 125 -17.61 -45.52 -66.75
N ILE A 126 -18.57 -45.16 -67.59
CA ILE A 126 -18.34 -44.82 -69.00
C ILE A 126 -17.55 -43.51 -69.13
N LEU A 127 -17.82 -42.50 -68.30
CA LEU A 127 -17.05 -41.26 -68.30
C LEU A 127 -15.56 -41.49 -67.98
N ARG A 128 -15.26 -42.41 -67.05
CA ARG A 128 -13.87 -42.80 -66.74
C ARG A 128 -13.20 -43.49 -67.92
N ILE A 129 -13.92 -44.37 -68.62
CA ILE A 129 -13.40 -45.05 -69.82
C ILE A 129 -13.12 -44.03 -70.93
N LEU A 130 -14.05 -43.12 -71.20
CA LEU A 130 -13.92 -42.09 -72.24
C LEU A 130 -12.99 -40.93 -71.87
N GLY A 131 -12.58 -40.82 -70.60
CA GLY A 131 -11.79 -39.69 -70.09
C GLY A 131 -12.54 -38.35 -70.07
N PHE A 132 -13.86 -38.37 -69.99
CA PHE A 132 -14.68 -37.15 -69.97
C PHE A 132 -14.76 -36.57 -68.54
N ASN A 133 -14.33 -35.33 -68.37
CA ASN A 133 -14.39 -34.61 -67.09
C ASN A 133 -15.72 -33.86 -66.93
N GLU A 134 -16.79 -34.58 -66.63
CA GLU A 134 -18.12 -34.00 -66.40
C GLU A 134 -18.88 -34.70 -65.26
N PRO A 135 -19.93 -34.08 -64.70
CA PRO A 135 -20.70 -34.69 -63.61
C PRO A 135 -21.31 -36.04 -64.00
N GLY A 136 -21.07 -37.05 -63.18
CA GLY A 136 -21.60 -38.41 -63.37
C GLY A 136 -23.09 -38.59 -63.09
N ASP A 137 -23.87 -37.52 -62.91
CA ASP A 137 -25.31 -37.61 -62.64
C ASP A 137 -26.04 -38.30 -63.82
N PRO A 138 -26.73 -39.43 -63.60
CA PRO A 138 -27.47 -40.16 -64.64
C PRO A 138 -28.59 -39.37 -65.30
N LYS A 139 -29.10 -38.32 -64.64
CA LYS A 139 -30.16 -37.46 -65.15
C LYS A 139 -29.63 -36.29 -65.98
N SER A 140 -28.33 -36.02 -65.93
CA SER A 140 -27.74 -34.96 -66.75
C SER A 140 -27.31 -35.51 -68.11
N THR A 141 -27.38 -34.66 -69.14
CA THR A 141 -26.83 -34.96 -70.46
C THR A 141 -25.32 -34.76 -70.44
N SER A 142 -24.61 -35.46 -71.32
CA SER A 142 -23.18 -35.23 -71.49
C SER A 142 -22.97 -33.96 -72.29
N VAL A 143 -22.43 -32.93 -71.63
CA VAL A 143 -22.19 -31.64 -72.29
C VAL A 143 -21.02 -31.78 -73.25
N ILE A 144 -19.98 -32.52 -72.87
CA ILE A 144 -18.81 -32.75 -73.72
C ILE A 144 -19.24 -33.49 -74.99
N TYR A 145 -20.00 -34.59 -74.86
CA TYR A 145 -20.47 -35.36 -76.00
C TYR A 145 -21.34 -34.52 -76.95
N ARG A 146 -22.27 -33.72 -76.39
CA ARG A 146 -23.18 -32.91 -77.21
C ARG A 146 -22.51 -31.78 -77.99
N TYR A 147 -21.44 -31.23 -77.43
CA TYR A 147 -20.69 -30.14 -78.03
C TYR A 147 -19.58 -30.62 -78.98
N ALA A 148 -18.94 -31.76 -78.70
CA ALA A 148 -17.76 -32.21 -79.42
C ALA A 148 -18.00 -33.39 -80.39
N VAL A 149 -19.01 -34.23 -80.13
CA VAL A 149 -19.21 -35.49 -80.87
C VAL A 149 -20.55 -35.53 -81.61
N PHE A 150 -21.65 -35.26 -80.91
CA PHE A 150 -23.00 -35.30 -81.48
C PHE A 150 -23.84 -34.10 -81.05
N THR A 151 -23.99 -33.12 -81.93
CA THR A 151 -24.95 -32.03 -81.73
C THR A 151 -26.26 -32.38 -82.45
N PRO A 152 -27.38 -32.53 -81.73
CA PRO A 152 -28.67 -32.75 -82.36
C PRO A 152 -29.04 -31.63 -83.36
N GLN A 153 -29.99 -31.92 -84.25
CA GLN A 153 -30.46 -30.94 -85.22
C GLN A 153 -30.99 -29.69 -84.51
N GLU A 154 -30.70 -28.50 -85.06
CA GLU A 154 -31.02 -27.17 -84.51
C GLU A 154 -30.30 -26.78 -83.19
N GLU A 155 -29.74 -27.72 -82.41
CA GLU A 155 -29.01 -27.42 -81.16
C GLU A 155 -27.72 -26.62 -81.38
N MET A 156 -27.11 -26.72 -82.57
CA MET A 156 -25.93 -25.93 -82.90
C MET A 156 -26.22 -24.42 -82.84
N LYS A 157 -27.45 -23.99 -83.18
CA LYS A 157 -27.87 -22.59 -83.02
C LYS A 157 -27.97 -22.19 -81.56
N ALA A 158 -28.43 -23.10 -80.68
CA ALA A 158 -28.49 -22.84 -79.25
C ALA A 158 -27.08 -22.63 -78.68
N VAL A 159 -26.12 -23.47 -79.07
CA VAL A 159 -24.70 -23.32 -78.71
C VAL A 159 -24.14 -21.96 -79.16
N LEU A 160 -24.42 -21.55 -80.41
CA LEU A 160 -23.94 -20.29 -81.00
C LEU A 160 -24.64 -19.03 -80.48
N ASN A 161 -25.85 -19.16 -79.94
CA ASN A 161 -26.61 -18.05 -79.36
C ASN A 161 -26.52 -18.00 -77.82
N GLU A 162 -25.88 -18.97 -77.19
CA GLU A 162 -25.70 -18.98 -75.74
C GLU A 162 -24.83 -17.80 -75.28
N LYS A 163 -25.14 -17.25 -74.09
CA LYS A 163 -24.36 -16.17 -73.48
C LYS A 163 -22.87 -16.54 -73.42
N PRO A 164 -21.94 -15.60 -73.71
CA PRO A 164 -20.51 -15.87 -73.72
C PRO A 164 -19.99 -16.56 -72.45
N ASP A 165 -20.51 -16.17 -71.28
CA ASP A 165 -20.10 -16.75 -70.00
C ASP A 165 -20.51 -18.22 -69.83
N ASN A 166 -21.71 -18.59 -70.27
CA ASN A 166 -22.18 -19.98 -70.20
C ASN A 166 -21.42 -20.86 -71.18
N ARG A 167 -21.23 -20.37 -72.43
CA ARG A 167 -20.41 -21.07 -73.42
C ARG A 167 -18.99 -21.28 -72.92
N LEU A 168 -18.40 -20.25 -72.31
CA LEU A 168 -17.07 -20.34 -71.71
C LEU A 168 -17.05 -21.31 -70.51
N GLN A 169 -18.13 -21.40 -69.72
CA GLN A 169 -18.24 -22.41 -68.68
C GLN A 169 -18.28 -23.82 -69.25
N THR A 170 -19.04 -24.06 -70.31
CA THR A 170 -19.07 -25.34 -71.03
C THR A 170 -17.68 -25.72 -71.53
N LEU A 171 -16.96 -24.80 -72.17
CA LEU A 171 -15.58 -25.02 -72.60
C LEU A 171 -14.64 -25.29 -71.42
N ARG A 172 -14.79 -24.56 -70.30
CA ARG A 172 -13.97 -24.80 -69.09
C ARG A 172 -14.17 -26.21 -68.53
N LYS A 173 -15.40 -26.75 -68.59
CA LYS A 173 -15.68 -28.14 -68.22
C LYS A 173 -15.01 -29.12 -69.17
N VAL A 174 -15.16 -28.92 -70.48
CA VAL A 174 -14.52 -29.74 -71.52
C VAL A 174 -12.99 -29.79 -71.33
N PHE A 175 -12.35 -28.65 -71.07
CA PHE A 175 -10.90 -28.57 -70.88
C PHE A 175 -10.45 -28.88 -69.43
N GLY A 176 -11.36 -29.20 -68.52
CA GLY A 176 -11.02 -29.45 -67.11
C GLY A 176 -10.43 -28.26 -66.36
N VAL A 177 -10.63 -27.04 -66.86
CA VAL A 177 -10.09 -25.80 -66.26
C VAL A 177 -11.11 -25.07 -65.38
N GLU A 178 -12.26 -25.69 -65.10
CA GLU A 178 -13.26 -25.17 -64.15
C GLU A 178 -12.67 -25.00 -62.74
N GLU A 179 -11.72 -25.85 -62.36
CA GLU A 179 -11.00 -25.79 -61.09
C GLU A 179 -10.27 -24.45 -60.89
N TYR A 180 -9.68 -23.87 -61.95
CA TYR A 180 -9.02 -22.57 -61.87
C TYR A 180 -10.00 -21.43 -61.61
N LYS A 181 -11.21 -21.51 -62.18
CA LYS A 181 -12.28 -20.55 -61.88
C LYS A 181 -12.67 -20.65 -60.41
N ASN A 182 -12.91 -21.87 -59.92
CA ASN A 182 -13.29 -22.12 -58.53
C ASN A 182 -12.21 -21.63 -57.56
N ALA A 183 -10.93 -21.92 -57.83
CA ALA A 183 -9.81 -21.45 -57.03
C ALA A 183 -9.73 -19.92 -56.97
N ARG A 184 -9.88 -19.24 -58.12
CA ARG A 184 -9.87 -17.78 -58.21
C ARG A 184 -11.03 -17.16 -57.43
N ASP A 185 -12.24 -17.67 -57.61
CA ASP A 185 -13.45 -17.11 -57.01
C ASP A 185 -13.42 -17.32 -55.46
N ASN A 186 -12.91 -18.46 -55.00
CA ASN A 186 -12.63 -18.72 -53.58
C ASN A 186 -11.58 -17.75 -53.03
N ALA A 187 -10.43 -17.60 -53.70
CA ALA A 187 -9.36 -16.68 -53.28
C ALA A 187 -9.85 -15.22 -53.18
N LYS A 188 -10.66 -14.78 -54.14
CA LYS A 188 -11.29 -13.45 -54.11
C LYS A 188 -12.19 -13.27 -52.89
N THR A 189 -12.96 -14.30 -52.54
CA THR A 189 -13.84 -14.31 -51.37
C THR A 189 -13.02 -14.17 -50.08
N TYR A 190 -12.01 -15.01 -49.89
CA TYR A 190 -11.10 -14.94 -48.73
C TYR A 190 -10.37 -13.60 -48.64
N SER A 191 -9.84 -13.09 -49.75
CA SER A 191 -9.17 -11.78 -49.79
C SER A 191 -10.11 -10.65 -49.32
N SER A 192 -11.37 -10.69 -49.74
CA SER A 192 -12.37 -9.70 -49.34
C SER A 192 -12.67 -9.75 -47.83
N HIS A 193 -12.77 -10.95 -47.25
CA HIS A 193 -12.94 -11.13 -45.81
C HIS A 193 -11.73 -10.61 -45.01
N LEU A 194 -10.51 -10.95 -45.45
CA LEU A 194 -9.28 -10.50 -44.80
C LEU A 194 -9.13 -8.98 -44.85
N LYS A 195 -9.45 -8.35 -45.98
CA LYS A 195 -9.44 -6.88 -46.10
C LYS A 195 -10.38 -6.21 -45.10
N LYS A 196 -11.63 -6.67 -45.01
CA LYS A 196 -12.60 -6.15 -44.03
C LYS A 196 -12.12 -6.32 -42.59
N ARG A 197 -11.50 -7.46 -42.26
CA ARG A 197 -10.94 -7.70 -40.92
C ARG A 197 -9.77 -6.77 -40.62
N CYS A 198 -8.89 -6.54 -41.58
CA CYS A 198 -7.79 -5.59 -41.44
C CYS A 198 -8.30 -4.16 -41.22
N GLU A 199 -9.31 -3.73 -41.98
CA GLU A 199 -9.93 -2.41 -41.80
C GLU A 199 -10.56 -2.26 -40.43
N TYR A 200 -11.29 -3.27 -39.94
CA TYR A 200 -11.85 -3.28 -38.59
C TYR A 200 -10.76 -3.15 -37.53
N LEU A 201 -9.71 -3.98 -37.60
CA LEU A 201 -8.61 -3.96 -36.62
C LEU A 201 -7.85 -2.63 -36.64
N ARG A 202 -7.60 -2.05 -37.83
CA ARG A 202 -7.00 -0.71 -37.96
C ARG A 202 -7.90 0.36 -37.35
N GLY A 203 -9.21 0.28 -37.55
CA GLY A 203 -10.17 1.18 -36.92
C GLY A 203 -10.12 1.09 -35.39
N SER A 204 -10.13 -0.13 -34.84
CA SER A 204 -10.10 -0.37 -33.39
C SER A 204 -8.77 -0.01 -32.71
N THR A 205 -7.66 0.03 -33.46
CA THR A 205 -6.33 0.35 -32.94
C THR A 205 -5.89 1.79 -33.21
N ARG A 206 -6.73 2.59 -33.89
CA ARG A 206 -6.40 3.95 -34.31
C ARG A 206 -6.04 4.87 -33.15
N ASP A 207 -6.78 4.74 -32.05
CA ASP A 207 -6.65 5.63 -30.89
C ASP A 207 -5.82 5.00 -29.76
N LEU A 208 -5.27 3.80 -29.98
CA LEU A 208 -4.56 3.06 -28.94
C LEU A 208 -3.32 3.84 -28.45
N GLU A 209 -2.56 4.42 -29.39
CA GLU A 209 -1.35 5.18 -29.05
C GLU A 209 -1.68 6.51 -28.34
N SER A 210 -2.82 7.15 -28.69
CA SER A 210 -3.27 8.36 -27.99
C SER A 210 -3.80 8.05 -26.59
N GLU A 211 -4.53 6.95 -26.41
CA GLU A 211 -5.01 6.53 -25.10
C GLU A 211 -3.86 6.06 -24.21
N GLU A 212 -2.83 5.39 -24.75
CA GLU A 212 -1.60 5.06 -24.01
C GLU A 212 -0.89 6.33 -23.49
N LYS A 213 -0.74 7.36 -24.33
CA LYS A 213 -0.17 8.66 -23.92
C LYS A 213 -1.01 9.31 -22.83
N ARG A 214 -2.34 9.31 -22.98
CA ARG A 214 -3.28 9.86 -21.99
C ARG A 214 -3.20 9.15 -20.64
N VAL A 215 -3.09 7.82 -20.64
CA VAL A 215 -2.90 7.03 -19.42
C VAL A 215 -1.57 7.40 -18.73
N GLN A 216 -0.49 7.57 -19.50
CA GLN A 216 0.80 7.99 -18.92
C GLN A 216 0.75 9.41 -18.33
N GLU A 217 0.05 10.35 -18.96
CA GLU A 217 -0.16 11.70 -18.43
C GLU A 217 -0.97 11.66 -17.13
N LEU A 218 -2.08 10.92 -17.10
CA LEU A 218 -2.90 10.75 -15.90
C LEU A 218 -2.12 10.10 -14.75
N LEU A 219 -1.26 9.13 -15.03
CA LEU A 219 -0.38 8.53 -14.02
C LEU A 219 0.63 9.53 -13.45
N LYS A 220 1.19 10.41 -14.29
CA LYS A 220 2.08 11.49 -13.82
C LYS A 220 1.32 12.47 -12.93
N GLU A 221 0.15 12.93 -13.36
CA GLU A 221 -0.69 13.84 -12.56
C GLU A 221 -1.11 13.21 -11.22
N ALA A 222 -1.45 11.92 -11.22
CA ALA A 222 -1.79 11.19 -10.00
C ALA A 222 -0.59 11.16 -9.02
N GLY A 223 0.60 10.84 -9.51
CA GLY A 223 1.82 10.83 -8.69
C GLY A 223 2.20 12.21 -8.14
N GLU A 224 1.97 13.29 -8.90
CA GLU A 224 2.17 14.66 -8.41
C GLU A 224 1.16 15.02 -7.30
N LYS A 225 -0.11 14.66 -7.48
CA LYS A 225 -1.16 14.87 -6.47
C LYS A 225 -0.91 14.07 -5.20
N GLU A 226 -0.43 12.83 -5.30
CA GLU A 226 -0.05 12.01 -4.14
C GLU A 226 1.08 12.67 -3.34
N ARG A 227 2.14 13.15 -4.00
CA ARG A 227 3.23 13.87 -3.33
C ARG A 227 2.75 15.15 -2.66
N ALA A 228 1.84 15.88 -3.32
CA ALA A 228 1.25 17.10 -2.76
C ALA A 228 0.41 16.79 -1.52
N LEU A 229 -0.37 15.70 -1.56
CA LEU A 229 -1.16 15.21 -0.43
C LEU A 229 -0.26 14.84 0.75
N GLU A 230 0.82 14.10 0.51
CA GLU A 230 1.78 13.69 1.54
C GLU A 230 2.45 14.91 2.18
N SER A 231 2.88 15.89 1.39
CA SER A 231 3.41 17.16 1.90
C SER A 231 2.39 17.94 2.72
N ALA A 232 1.13 17.99 2.29
CA ALA A 232 0.06 18.65 3.02
C ALA A 232 -0.25 17.95 4.35
N GLN A 233 -0.23 16.62 4.39
CA GLN A 233 -0.40 15.83 5.61
C GLN A 233 0.74 16.10 6.60
N GLN A 234 2.00 16.07 6.14
CA GLN A 234 3.15 16.38 7.00
C GLN A 234 3.07 17.80 7.59
N LYS A 235 2.67 18.79 6.79
CA LYS A 235 2.41 20.16 7.27
C LYS A 235 1.27 20.20 8.28
N GLY A 236 0.18 19.47 8.03
CA GLY A 236 -0.96 19.36 8.93
C GLY A 236 -0.56 18.78 10.29
N ASP A 237 0.26 17.73 10.31
CA ASP A 237 0.73 17.10 11.54
C ASP A 237 1.72 17.99 12.30
N ALA A 238 2.59 18.72 11.59
CA ALA A 238 3.45 19.73 12.21
C ALA A 238 2.63 20.86 12.86
N LEU A 239 1.59 21.36 12.17
CA LEU A 239 0.68 22.37 12.72
C LEU A 239 -0.10 21.85 13.93
N LYS A 240 -0.56 20.60 13.93
CA LYS A 240 -1.20 19.98 15.10
C LYS A 240 -0.27 19.93 16.31
N LYS A 241 1.01 19.57 16.12
CA LYS A 241 2.01 19.58 17.19
C LYS A 241 2.25 20.98 17.73
N ALA A 242 2.44 21.96 16.83
CA ALA A 242 2.62 23.36 17.21
C ALA A 242 1.40 23.91 17.97
N LEU A 243 0.19 23.55 17.57
CA LEU A 243 -1.04 23.93 18.27
C LEU A 243 -1.09 23.33 19.67
N ALA A 244 -0.74 22.05 19.83
CA ALA A 244 -0.69 21.40 21.15
C ALA A 244 0.34 22.06 22.08
N GLU A 245 1.51 22.45 21.56
CA GLU A 245 2.51 23.20 22.33
C GLU A 245 2.03 24.61 22.70
N ALA A 246 1.35 25.30 21.78
CA ALA A 246 0.78 26.62 22.04
C ALA A 246 -0.29 26.58 23.13
N LEU A 247 -1.19 25.58 23.10
CA LEU A 247 -2.21 25.36 24.13
C LEU A 247 -1.59 25.10 25.51
N LYS A 248 -0.54 24.26 25.59
CA LYS A 248 0.20 24.06 26.85
C LYS A 248 0.80 25.36 27.39
N LYS A 249 1.41 26.16 26.52
CA LYS A 249 1.95 27.47 26.92
C LYS A 249 0.86 28.43 27.37
N GLU A 250 -0.32 28.38 26.76
CA GLU A 250 -1.48 29.17 27.17
C GLU A 250 -1.96 28.76 28.57
N GLU A 251 -2.06 27.47 28.86
CA GLU A 251 -2.38 26.95 30.20
C GLU A 251 -1.34 27.41 31.25
N GLU A 252 -0.04 27.25 30.97
CA GLU A 252 1.03 27.73 31.85
C GLU A 252 0.98 29.24 32.09
N LEU A 253 0.64 30.03 31.06
CA LEU A 253 0.43 31.47 31.17
C LEU A 253 -0.81 31.79 32.01
N GLY A 254 -1.87 31.01 31.90
CA GLY A 254 -3.07 31.10 32.73
C GLY A 254 -2.74 30.88 34.21
N GLU A 255 -1.99 29.82 34.53
CA GLU A 255 -1.52 29.54 35.89
C GLU A 255 -0.64 30.67 36.43
N LYS A 256 0.33 31.15 35.65
CA LYS A 256 1.19 32.28 36.04
C LYS A 256 0.39 33.56 36.26
N LYS A 257 -0.61 33.85 35.41
CA LYS A 257 -1.51 35.01 35.60
C LYS A 257 -2.30 34.89 36.89
N SER A 258 -2.83 33.71 37.21
CA SER A 258 -3.52 33.43 38.46
C SER A 258 -2.59 33.68 39.66
N LEU A 259 -1.36 33.13 39.62
CA LEU A 259 -0.36 33.34 40.66
C LEU A 259 -0.01 34.82 40.84
N VAL A 260 0.19 35.56 39.75
CA VAL A 260 0.44 37.01 39.79
C VAL A 260 -0.75 37.76 40.41
N ALA A 261 -2.00 37.36 40.13
CA ALA A 261 -3.17 37.96 40.75
C ALA A 261 -3.20 37.70 42.27
N THR A 262 -2.88 36.48 42.71
CA THR A 262 -2.77 36.13 44.14
C THR A 262 -1.68 36.93 44.83
N LEU A 263 -0.47 36.96 44.25
CA LEU A 263 0.66 37.71 44.79
C LEU A 263 0.37 39.22 44.85
N LYS A 264 -0.31 39.77 43.84
CA LYS A 264 -0.75 41.16 43.88
C LYS A 264 -1.71 41.40 45.05
N ALA A 265 -2.71 40.53 45.25
CA ALA A 265 -3.63 40.65 46.38
C ALA A 265 -2.92 40.54 47.74
N GLU A 266 -1.92 39.66 47.85
CA GLU A 266 -1.07 39.55 49.04
C GLU A 266 -0.26 40.83 49.27
N ILE A 267 0.35 41.40 48.23
CA ILE A 267 1.06 42.68 48.31
C ILE A 267 0.11 43.79 48.79
N THR A 268 -1.10 43.91 48.22
CA THR A 268 -2.05 44.94 48.68
C THR A 268 -2.46 44.73 50.14
N SER A 269 -2.58 43.48 50.58
CA SER A 269 -2.88 43.14 51.98
C SER A 269 -1.71 43.51 52.91
N LEU A 270 -0.47 43.18 52.51
CA LEU A 270 0.75 43.52 53.23
C LEU A 270 1.01 45.02 53.26
N GLU A 271 0.77 45.74 52.18
CA GLU A 271 0.81 47.22 52.14
C GLU A 271 -0.27 47.82 53.05
N GLY A 272 -1.47 47.24 53.10
CA GLY A 272 -2.51 47.60 54.05
C GLY A 272 -2.09 47.35 55.50
N LEU A 273 -1.40 46.25 55.78
CA LEU A 273 -0.80 45.96 57.09
C LEU A 273 0.31 46.96 57.42
N ALA A 274 1.22 47.24 56.47
CA ALA A 274 2.30 48.19 56.64
C ALA A 274 1.76 49.60 56.96
N LYS A 275 0.77 50.09 56.21
CA LYS A 275 0.10 51.37 56.52
C LYS A 275 -0.56 51.38 57.89
N ARG A 276 -1.16 50.26 58.32
CA ARG A 276 -1.71 50.13 59.68
C ARG A 276 -0.61 50.18 60.75
N MET A 277 0.52 49.51 60.50
CA MET A 277 1.68 49.53 61.39
C MET A 277 2.33 50.91 61.42
N GLU A 278 2.48 51.59 60.29
CA GLU A 278 2.95 52.98 60.20
C GLU A 278 2.02 53.93 60.97
N ALA A 279 0.70 53.83 60.78
CA ALA A 279 -0.26 54.61 61.55
C ALA A 279 -0.28 54.24 63.04
N SER A 280 0.12 53.02 63.40
CA SER A 280 0.31 52.60 64.79
C SER A 280 1.60 53.19 65.36
N ILE A 281 2.70 53.19 64.60
CA ILE A 281 3.97 53.80 64.98
C ILE A 281 3.81 55.31 65.13
N GLU A 282 3.09 55.96 64.22
CA GLU A 282 2.80 57.39 64.28
C GLU A 282 1.94 57.74 65.50
N ARG A 283 0.95 56.90 65.83
CA ARG A 283 0.19 57.02 67.09
C ARG A 283 1.08 56.82 68.30
N SER A 284 1.91 55.78 68.34
CA SER A 284 2.84 55.55 69.44
C SER A 284 3.89 56.66 69.56
N LYS A 285 4.32 57.28 68.45
CA LYS A 285 5.19 58.47 68.44
C LYS A 285 4.47 59.69 69.01
N LYS A 286 3.23 59.96 68.61
CA LYS A 286 2.40 61.02 69.20
C LYS A 286 2.14 60.78 70.68
N GLU A 287 1.85 59.54 71.09
CA GLU A 287 1.74 59.18 72.50
C GLU A 287 3.08 59.37 73.24
N LEU A 288 4.22 59.13 72.58
CA LEU A 288 5.54 59.40 73.13
C LEU A 288 5.80 60.91 73.26
N GLU A 289 5.43 61.71 72.26
CA GLU A 289 5.55 63.17 72.26
C GLU A 289 4.62 63.79 73.32
N GLU A 290 3.36 63.33 73.43
CA GLU A 290 2.44 63.74 74.49
C GLU A 290 2.92 63.31 75.88
N ASN A 291 3.54 62.13 76.01
CA ASN A 291 4.17 61.70 77.26
C ASN A 291 5.47 62.46 77.56
N GLN A 292 6.21 62.91 76.54
CA GLN A 292 7.38 63.79 76.70
C GLN A 292 6.96 65.21 77.07
N GLU A 293 5.89 65.75 76.48
CA GLU A 293 5.32 67.04 76.86
C GLU A 293 4.75 67.02 78.28
N LYS A 294 4.09 65.92 78.69
CA LYS A 294 3.65 65.70 80.08
C LYS A 294 4.82 65.53 81.05
N ALA A 295 5.90 64.85 80.65
CA ALA A 295 7.11 64.70 81.46
C ALA A 295 7.93 66.00 81.59
N ILE A 296 7.82 66.94 80.64
CA ILE A 296 8.51 68.24 80.67
C ILE A 296 7.80 69.26 81.57
N GLN A 297 6.50 69.14 81.81
CA GLN A 297 5.75 70.06 82.67
C GLN A 297 5.66 69.64 84.14
N GLU A 298 5.92 68.38 84.48
CA GLU A 298 5.91 67.89 85.86
C GLU A 298 7.12 67.00 86.15
N THR A 299 8.29 67.59 86.42
CA THR A 299 9.26 66.96 87.35
C THR A 299 10.25 67.99 87.90
N LYS A 300 10.12 68.24 89.20
CA LYS A 300 11.06 68.99 90.04
C LYS A 300 12.38 68.22 90.19
N GLU A 301 13.49 68.95 90.17
CA GLU A 301 14.85 68.51 90.47
C GLU A 301 14.97 67.71 91.79
N PRO A 302 15.92 66.77 91.83
CA PRO A 302 16.71 66.58 93.05
C PRO A 302 18.23 66.72 92.81
N GLU A 303 18.88 67.17 93.87
CA GLU A 303 20.23 67.70 93.95
C GLU A 303 21.38 66.69 93.82
N LYS A 304 22.55 67.27 93.52
CA LYS A 304 23.93 66.76 93.39
C LYS A 304 24.35 65.58 94.30
N PRO A 305 25.17 64.66 93.74
CA PRO A 305 26.30 64.11 94.50
C PRO A 305 27.58 64.03 93.65
N LYS A 306 28.50 64.98 93.81
CA LYS A 306 29.89 64.91 93.30
C LYS A 306 30.94 64.73 94.42
N ARG A 307 30.51 64.53 95.68
CA ARG A 307 31.39 64.48 96.86
C ARG A 307 31.55 63.08 97.50
N PHE A 308 30.75 62.08 97.13
CA PHE A 308 30.70 60.79 97.85
C PHE A 308 31.79 59.78 97.42
N ALA A 309 32.16 59.73 96.14
CA ALA A 309 33.13 58.74 95.64
C ALA A 309 34.57 58.96 96.12
N ARG A 310 34.98 60.21 96.39
CA ARG A 310 36.35 60.54 96.81
C ARG A 310 36.61 60.21 98.29
N GLN A 311 35.59 60.28 99.14
CA GLN A 311 35.69 59.94 100.57
C GLN A 311 35.77 58.42 100.80
N VAL A 312 35.05 57.63 100.00
CA VAL A 312 35.05 56.16 100.09
C VAL A 312 36.39 55.57 99.59
N GLU A 313 37.05 56.19 98.60
CA GLU A 313 38.38 55.76 98.15
C GLU A 313 39.49 56.00 99.20
N GLU A 314 39.36 57.04 100.01
CA GLU A 314 40.31 57.39 101.07
C GLU A 314 40.14 56.48 102.30
N GLU A 315 38.89 56.22 102.72
CA GLU A 315 38.58 55.24 103.77
C GLU A 315 39.01 53.81 103.39
N LEU A 316 38.85 53.41 102.11
CA LEU A 316 39.28 52.08 101.66
C LEU A 316 40.79 51.89 101.76
N ARG A 317 41.59 52.93 101.48
CA ARG A 317 43.06 52.88 101.65
C ARG A 317 43.45 52.68 103.10
N GLU A 318 42.83 53.40 104.03
CA GLU A 318 43.14 53.27 105.45
C GLU A 318 42.73 51.92 106.02
N VAL A 319 41.55 51.41 105.66
CA VAL A 319 41.05 50.13 106.17
C VAL A 319 41.84 48.95 105.57
N ARG A 320 42.27 49.02 104.30
CA ARG A 320 43.17 48.02 103.70
C ARG A 320 44.51 47.94 104.42
N ALA A 321 45.14 49.09 104.70
CA ALA A 321 46.40 49.12 105.44
C ALA A 321 46.28 48.49 106.84
N LYS A 322 45.16 48.71 107.54
CA LYS A 322 44.88 48.09 108.83
C LYS A 322 44.59 46.59 108.73
N ALA A 323 43.92 46.14 107.66
CA ALA A 323 43.62 44.74 107.42
C ALA A 323 44.89 43.91 107.13
N ASP A 324 45.83 44.46 106.35
CA ASP A 324 47.09 43.79 106.03
C ASP A 324 48.00 43.65 107.28
N ASP A 325 48.12 44.71 108.10
CA ASP A 325 48.85 44.68 109.37
C ASP A 325 48.24 43.69 110.38
N ALA A 326 46.92 43.60 110.46
CA ALA A 326 46.23 42.64 111.31
C ALA A 326 46.43 41.19 110.85
N ARG A 327 46.45 40.93 109.54
CA ARG A 327 46.72 39.59 108.97
C ARG A 327 48.15 39.13 109.24
N GLU A 328 49.12 40.03 109.13
CA GLU A 328 50.52 39.69 109.41
C GLU A 328 50.71 39.31 110.90
N LYS A 329 50.11 40.08 111.82
CA LYS A 329 50.11 39.78 113.26
C LYS A 329 49.38 38.46 113.58
N GLU A 330 48.25 38.17 112.92
CA GLU A 330 47.54 36.90 113.07
C GLU A 330 48.40 35.71 112.62
N ALA A 331 49.08 35.80 111.47
CA ALA A 331 49.90 34.73 110.93
C ALA A 331 51.07 34.38 111.88
N VAL A 332 51.71 35.39 112.45
CA VAL A 332 52.77 35.21 113.46
C VAL A 332 52.22 34.55 114.73
N ALA A 333 51.10 35.03 115.26
CA ALA A 333 50.49 34.49 116.47
C ALA A 333 50.02 33.03 116.28
N ARG A 334 49.41 32.70 115.13
CA ARG A 334 49.00 31.31 114.80
C ARG A 334 50.21 30.38 114.68
N ALA A 335 51.30 30.82 114.07
CA ALA A 335 52.52 30.04 113.96
C ALA A 335 53.17 29.77 115.34
N GLU A 336 53.11 30.74 116.26
CA GLU A 336 53.55 30.59 117.66
C GLU A 336 52.68 29.57 118.42
N VAL A 337 51.36 29.67 118.31
CA VAL A 337 50.40 28.76 118.94
C VAL A 337 50.56 27.32 118.43
N GLU A 338 50.76 27.13 117.13
CA GLU A 338 50.95 25.78 116.59
C GLU A 338 52.28 25.16 117.05
N ARG A 339 53.33 25.98 117.21
CA ARG A 339 54.62 25.54 117.76
C ARG A 339 54.49 25.08 119.21
N VAL A 340 53.80 25.85 120.05
CA VAL A 340 53.54 25.52 121.46
C VAL A 340 52.57 24.34 121.60
N ARG A 341 51.56 24.23 120.73
CA ARG A 341 50.63 23.10 120.72
C ARG A 341 51.32 21.78 120.39
N LYS A 342 52.21 21.76 119.38
CA LYS A 342 53.01 20.56 119.04
C LYS A 342 53.94 20.14 120.19
N LEU A 343 54.48 21.09 120.94
CA LEU A 343 55.25 20.82 122.15
C LEU A 343 54.37 20.16 123.23
N VAL A 344 53.18 20.70 123.48
CA VAL A 344 52.21 20.17 124.47
C VAL A 344 51.71 18.76 124.11
N GLU A 345 51.42 18.47 122.84
CA GLU A 345 50.95 17.14 122.38
C GLU A 345 52.02 16.03 122.52
N GLN A 346 53.31 16.38 122.59
CA GLN A 346 54.41 15.41 122.74
C GLN A 346 54.70 15.02 124.20
N GLY A 347 54.09 15.69 125.19
CA GLY A 347 54.14 15.34 126.62
C GLY A 347 55.51 15.48 127.31
N ARG A 348 56.59 15.68 126.56
CA ARG A 348 57.96 15.88 127.06
C ARG A 348 58.70 16.93 126.25
N CYS A 349 59.46 17.80 126.92
CA CYS A 349 60.22 18.85 126.26
C CYS A 349 61.35 18.24 125.39
N PRO A 350 61.39 18.50 124.07
CA PRO A 350 62.33 17.88 123.13
C PRO A 350 63.80 18.34 123.32
N THR A 351 64.06 19.27 124.24
CA THR A 351 65.41 19.80 124.50
C THR A 351 66.03 19.27 125.80
N CYS A 352 65.23 18.97 126.84
CA CYS A 352 65.74 18.55 128.16
C CYS A 352 65.05 17.30 128.75
N GLY A 353 64.06 16.73 128.07
CA GLY A 353 63.43 15.45 128.44
C GLY A 353 62.50 15.48 129.65
N GLN A 354 62.30 16.64 130.30
CA GLN A 354 61.34 16.80 131.40
C GLN A 354 59.89 16.78 130.90
N GLU A 355 59.00 16.23 131.72
CA GLU A 355 57.55 16.24 131.47
C GLU A 355 57.00 17.67 131.58
N ILE A 356 56.13 18.02 130.63
CA ILE A 356 55.63 19.39 130.47
C ILE A 356 54.69 19.73 131.62
N GLY A 357 55.08 20.73 132.42
CA GLY A 357 54.29 21.24 133.55
C GLY A 357 53.07 22.07 133.11
N ARG A 358 52.13 22.24 134.03
CA ARG A 358 50.86 22.98 133.80
C ARG A 358 51.05 24.41 133.27
N GLU A 359 52.15 25.08 133.61
CA GLU A 359 52.43 26.46 133.19
C GLU A 359 52.54 26.62 131.66
N ILE A 360 53.09 25.61 130.96
CA ILE A 360 53.19 25.64 129.49
C ILE A 360 51.82 25.38 128.83
N HIS A 361 50.95 24.59 129.48
CA HIS A 361 49.57 24.42 129.03
C HIS A 361 48.76 25.72 129.16
N GLU A 362 48.93 26.46 130.25
CA GLU A 362 48.27 27.76 130.46
C GLU A 362 48.75 28.80 129.46
N HIS A 363 50.07 28.86 129.17
CA HIS A 363 50.61 29.71 128.11
C HIS A 363 50.10 29.32 126.71
N ALA A 364 49.91 28.03 126.43
CA ALA A 364 49.33 27.56 125.17
C ALA A 364 47.86 27.99 125.01
N GLU A 365 47.07 27.86 126.08
CA GLU A 365 45.67 28.33 126.13
C GLU A 365 45.58 29.86 125.96
N GLN A 366 46.45 30.62 126.63
CA GLN A 366 46.46 32.07 126.55
C GLN A 366 46.91 32.57 125.16
N GLY A 367 47.93 31.93 124.58
CA GLY A 367 48.36 32.19 123.20
C GLY A 367 47.26 31.88 122.19
N LYS A 368 46.53 30.78 122.38
CA LYS A 368 45.39 30.41 121.52
C LYS A 368 44.27 31.44 121.58
N ARG A 369 43.90 31.94 122.78
CA ARG A 369 42.89 33.00 122.93
C ARG A 369 43.31 34.29 122.25
N SER A 370 44.58 34.70 122.39
CA SER A 370 45.09 35.89 121.72
C SER A 370 45.10 35.75 120.19
N ALA A 371 45.46 34.58 119.67
CA ALA A 371 45.38 34.30 118.23
C ALA A 371 43.94 34.28 117.71
N ASP A 372 42.98 33.74 118.49
CA ASP A 372 41.56 33.73 118.12
C ASP A 372 40.94 35.14 118.14
N GLU A 373 41.35 36.02 119.06
CA GLU A 373 40.94 37.43 119.09
C GLU A 373 41.48 38.21 117.88
N LEU A 374 42.77 38.02 117.55
CA LEU A 374 43.36 38.61 116.34
C LEU A 374 42.69 38.10 115.06
N SER A 375 42.31 36.82 115.02
CA SER A 375 41.59 36.22 113.89
C SER A 375 40.20 36.84 113.70
N LYS A 376 39.45 37.06 114.79
CA LYS A 376 38.18 37.80 114.73
C LYS A 376 38.36 39.23 114.22
N HIS A 377 39.37 39.94 114.71
CA HIS A 377 39.63 41.31 114.29
C HIS A 377 40.03 41.41 112.80
N SER A 378 40.87 40.49 112.33
CA SER A 378 41.27 40.34 110.92
C SER A 378 40.07 40.03 110.01
N LEU A 379 39.14 39.19 110.45
CA LEU A 379 37.90 38.88 109.73
C LEU A 379 36.95 40.07 109.62
N GLU A 380 36.77 40.84 110.71
CA GLU A 380 35.93 42.03 110.73
C GLU A 380 36.46 43.13 109.78
N LEU A 381 37.77 43.37 109.80
CA LEU A 381 38.40 44.34 108.90
C LEU A 381 38.27 43.92 107.44
N ASN A 382 38.43 42.63 107.12
CA ASN A 382 38.24 42.12 105.76
C ASN A 382 36.79 42.19 105.28
N ALA A 383 35.83 41.91 106.16
CA ALA A 383 34.40 42.09 105.84
C ALA A 383 34.10 43.56 105.50
N ARG A 384 34.72 44.50 106.22
CA ARG A 384 34.58 45.94 105.97
C ARG A 384 35.24 46.39 104.67
N VAL A 385 36.41 45.84 104.31
CA VAL A 385 37.04 46.08 103.00
C VAL A 385 36.13 45.61 101.87
N ASN A 386 35.61 44.37 101.96
CA ASN A 386 34.74 43.83 100.93
C ASN A 386 33.46 44.67 100.75
N ALA A 387 32.82 45.09 101.85
CA ALA A 387 31.61 45.92 101.78
C ALA A 387 31.86 47.29 101.12
N LEU A 388 33.02 47.90 101.38
CA LEU A 388 33.41 49.16 100.75
C LEU A 388 33.76 48.99 99.27
N GLU A 389 34.33 47.85 98.87
CA GLU A 389 34.61 47.53 97.46
C GLU A 389 33.33 47.34 96.64
N THR A 390 32.35 46.59 97.16
CA THR A 390 31.05 46.44 96.49
C THR A 390 30.34 47.79 96.35
N GLY A 391 30.36 48.61 97.40
CA GLY A 391 29.79 49.96 97.35
C GLY A 391 30.47 50.86 96.31
N LEU A 392 31.78 50.74 96.13
CA LEU A 392 32.52 51.51 95.13
C LEU A 392 32.21 51.04 93.69
N GLU A 393 32.06 49.73 93.47
CA GLU A 393 31.67 49.18 92.17
C GLU A 393 30.25 49.59 91.76
N GLU A 394 29.30 49.57 92.70
CA GLU A 394 27.94 50.06 92.45
C GLU A 394 27.93 51.56 92.14
N ALA A 395 28.70 52.37 92.89
CA ALA A 395 28.84 53.79 92.61
C ALA A 395 29.42 54.07 91.20
N ARG A 396 30.43 53.28 90.78
CA ARG A 396 31.02 53.39 89.43
C ARG A 396 30.05 52.93 88.33
N ARG A 397 29.28 51.86 88.56
CA ARG A 397 28.20 51.43 87.64
C ARG A 397 27.15 52.51 87.44
N LEU A 398 26.72 53.16 88.52
CA LEU A 398 25.75 54.25 88.46
C LEU A 398 26.31 55.49 87.72
N GLU A 399 27.59 55.82 87.92
CA GLU A 399 28.24 56.90 87.15
C GLU A 399 28.36 56.57 85.65
N GLN A 400 28.66 55.32 85.30
CA GLN A 400 28.77 54.88 83.91
C GLN A 400 27.40 54.86 83.22
N ALA A 401 26.37 54.32 83.89
CA ALA A 401 24.98 54.38 83.42
C ALA A 401 24.53 55.83 83.21
N ARG A 402 24.92 56.76 84.09
CA ARG A 402 24.61 58.20 83.92
C ARG A 402 25.34 58.82 82.73
N LYS A 403 26.60 58.46 82.46
CA LYS A 403 27.34 58.95 81.28
C LYS A 403 26.75 58.41 79.97
N GLU A 404 26.30 57.16 79.95
CA GLU A 404 25.63 56.55 78.81
C GLU A 404 24.26 57.20 78.56
N PHE A 405 23.46 57.40 79.62
CA PHE A 405 22.19 58.13 79.54
C PHE A 405 22.37 59.58 79.06
N GLY A 406 23.46 60.24 79.47
CA GLY A 406 23.81 61.59 79.03
C GLY A 406 24.32 61.70 77.59
N ARG A 407 24.84 60.60 76.99
CA ARG A 407 25.23 60.52 75.57
C ARG A 407 24.03 60.19 74.68
N ALA A 408 23.15 59.29 75.13
CA ALA A 408 21.91 58.94 74.43
C ALA A 408 20.91 60.12 74.32
N ARG A 409 21.03 61.14 75.19
CA ARG A 409 20.19 62.36 75.16
C ARG A 409 20.74 63.47 74.24
N ARG A 410 21.94 63.30 73.68
CA ARG A 410 22.60 64.29 72.78
C ARG A 410 22.79 63.79 71.35
N SER A 411 22.32 62.57 71.07
CA SER A 411 22.15 61.97 69.75
C SER A 411 20.66 61.92 69.47
#